data_AF-A0A3B0WNJ0-F1
#
_entry.id   AF-A0A3B0WNJ0-F1
#
_cell.length_a   1.000
_cell.length_b   1.000
_cell.length_c   1.000
_cell.angle_alpha   90.00
_cell.angle_beta   90.00
_cell.angle_gamma   90.00
#
_symmetry.space_group_name_H-M   'P 1'
#
loop_
_entity.id
_entity.type
_entity.pdbx_description
1 polymer ?
#
loop_
_entity_poly.entity_id
_entity_poly.type
_entity_poly.pdbx_seq_one_letter_code
_entity_poly.pdbx_strand_id
1 'polypeptide(L)'
;MGCCAEQSAVSQMIVNGGQTIKHILVIGKAGEICPPCGACRQIILEHGDRETQIHLETSAGQFSTQSINDLLPDAFDHSKLDQ
;
A
#
# COMPACT_ATOMS: atom_id res chain seq x y z
N MET A 1 -16.89 -4.25 9.63
CA MET A 1 -15.72 -3.81 8.83
C MET A 1 -14.58 -4.76 9.13
N GLY A 2 -13.96 -5.34 8.10
CA GLY A 2 -12.75 -6.16 8.28
C GLY A 2 -11.49 -5.32 8.18
N CYS A 3 -10.37 -5.85 8.68
CA CYS A 3 -9.04 -5.28 8.50
C CYS A 3 -8.34 -6.03 7.36
N CYS A 4 -7.81 -5.31 6.37
CA CYS A 4 -7.00 -5.88 5.30
C CYS A 4 -5.61 -6.28 5.83
N ALA A 5 -4.91 -7.16 5.09
CA ALA A 5 -3.59 -7.63 5.48
C ALA A 5 -2.57 -6.47 5.54
N GLU A 6 -2.68 -5.54 4.60
CA GLU A 6 -1.84 -4.36 4.48
C GLU A 6 -1.98 -3.45 5.70
N GLN A 7 -3.22 -3.21 6.18
CA GLN A 7 -3.48 -2.40 7.37
C GLN A 7 -2.84 -3.02 8.62
N SER A 8 -2.91 -4.35 8.75
CA SER A 8 -2.28 -5.07 9.85
C SER A 8 -0.74 -5.00 9.76
N ALA A 9 -0.18 -5.16 8.57
CA ALA A 9 1.26 -5.06 8.33
C ALA A 9 1.81 -3.66 8.64
N VAL A 10 1.14 -2.61 8.17
CA VAL A 10 1.52 -1.22 8.46
C VAL A 10 1.41 -0.92 9.95
N SER A 11 0.33 -1.36 10.60
CA SER A 11 0.16 -1.20 12.06
C SER A 11 1.29 -1.87 12.84
N GLN A 12 1.67 -3.10 12.46
CA GLN A 12 2.79 -3.81 13.10
C GLN A 12 4.13 -3.12 12.84
N MET A 13 4.37 -2.61 11.62
CA MET A 13 5.56 -1.83 11.31
C MET A 13 5.69 -0.63 12.27
N ILE A 14 4.62 0.13 12.46
CA ILE A 14 4.60 1.32 13.33
C ILE A 14 4.85 0.95 14.79
N VAL A 15 4.16 -0.06 15.31
CA VAL A 15 4.32 -0.51 16.70
C VAL A 15 5.76 -0.96 17.00
N ASN A 16 6.46 -1.48 15.99
CA ASN A 16 7.87 -1.88 16.10
C ASN A 16 8.87 -0.75 15.75
N GLY A 17 8.41 0.50 15.64
CA GLY A 17 9.26 1.69 15.44
C GLY A 17 9.64 1.97 13.98
N GLY A 18 9.06 1.24 13.01
CA GLY A 18 9.19 1.56 11.59
C GLY A 18 8.37 2.80 11.22
N GLN A 19 8.91 3.64 10.33
CA GLN A 19 8.32 4.97 10.04
C GLN A 19 7.94 5.16 8.57
N THR A 20 8.67 4.56 7.63
CA THR A 20 8.47 4.83 6.20
C THR A 20 8.53 3.54 5.38
N ILE A 21 7.48 3.31 4.60
CA ILE A 21 7.35 2.19 3.67
C ILE A 21 8.02 2.59 2.36
N LYS A 22 9.11 1.93 2.00
CA LYS A 22 9.71 2.03 0.66
C LYS A 22 9.14 1.00 -0.31
N HIS A 23 8.83 -0.19 0.20
CA HIS A 23 8.31 -1.31 -0.55
C HIS A 23 7.26 -2.05 0.27
N ILE A 24 6.21 -2.52 -0.40
CA ILE A 24 5.22 -3.44 0.17
C ILE A 24 4.88 -4.52 -0.85
N LEU A 25 4.79 -5.77 -0.39
CA LEU A 25 4.41 -6.92 -1.20
C LEU A 25 3.01 -7.40 -0.80
N VAL A 26 2.10 -7.45 -1.76
CA VAL A 26 0.73 -7.94 -1.58
C VAL A 26 0.56 -9.23 -2.36
N ILE A 27 0.15 -10.28 -1.64
CA ILE A 27 -0.02 -11.62 -2.17
C ILE A 27 -1.49 -12.00 -2.03
N GLY A 28 -2.11 -12.36 -3.15
CA GLY A 28 -3.48 -12.84 -3.22
C GLY A 28 -3.60 -14.34 -2.99
N LYS A 29 -4.80 -14.88 -3.26
CA LYS A 29 -4.99 -16.32 -3.37
C LYS A 29 -4.17 -16.84 -4.56
N ALA A 30 -3.58 -18.03 -4.41
CA ALA A 30 -2.66 -18.67 -5.36
C ALA A 30 -2.89 -18.26 -6.84
N GLY A 31 -2.06 -17.31 -7.27
CA GLY A 31 -1.98 -16.84 -8.65
C GLY A 31 -2.96 -15.74 -9.06
N GLU A 32 -3.72 -15.14 -8.16
CA GLU A 32 -4.57 -14.00 -8.45
C GLU A 32 -3.90 -12.70 -8.01
N ILE A 33 -3.83 -11.73 -8.94
CA ILE A 33 -3.40 -10.37 -8.62
C ILE A 33 -4.42 -9.78 -7.66
N CYS A 34 -3.97 -9.37 -6.48
CA CYS A 34 -4.79 -8.75 -5.45
C CYS A 34 -4.30 -7.31 -5.21
N PRO A 35 -4.81 -6.32 -5.95
CA PRO A 35 -4.43 -4.94 -5.73
C PRO A 35 -5.00 -4.43 -4.39
N PRO A 36 -4.26 -3.59 -3.64
CA PRO A 36 -4.73 -3.07 -2.37
C PRO A 36 -6.02 -2.26 -2.54
N CYS A 37 -6.91 -2.35 -1.54
CA CYS A 37 -8.14 -1.58 -1.54
C CYS A 37 -7.86 -0.07 -1.31
N GLY A 38 -8.83 0.80 -1.60
CA GLY A 38 -8.65 2.25 -1.50
C GLY A 38 -8.16 2.72 -0.12
N ALA A 39 -8.70 2.16 0.96
CA ALA A 39 -8.27 2.49 2.32
C ALA A 39 -6.82 2.06 2.59
N CYS A 40 -6.40 0.90 2.06
CA CYS A 40 -5.01 0.46 2.18
C CYS A 40 -4.06 1.35 1.39
N ARG A 41 -4.44 1.78 0.19
CA ARG A 41 -3.62 2.72 -0.61
C ARG A 41 -3.36 4.01 0.15
N GLN A 42 -4.39 4.59 0.77
CA GLN A 42 -4.25 5.81 1.56
C GLN A 42 -3.31 5.60 2.77
N ILE A 43 -3.49 4.52 3.53
CA ILE A 43 -2.62 4.19 4.68
C ILE A 43 -1.16 3.94 4.24
N ILE A 44 -0.96 3.25 3.11
CA ILE A 44 0.37 3.02 2.56
C ILE A 44 1.04 4.34 2.20
N LEU A 45 0.31 5.29 1.59
CA LEU A 45 0.84 6.61 1.26
C LEU A 45 1.14 7.45 2.51
N GLU A 46 0.26 7.44 3.51
CA GLU A 46 0.45 8.18 4.77
C GLU A 46 1.71 7.76 5.53
N HIS A 47 2.06 6.48 5.42
CA HIS A 47 3.28 5.91 6.00
C HIS A 47 4.37 5.64 4.97
N GLY A 48 4.27 6.23 3.78
CA GLY A 48 5.20 6.08 2.67
C GLY A 48 5.52 7.42 2.03
N ASP A 49 5.88 7.39 0.77
CA ASP A 49 6.01 8.56 -0.10
C ASP A 49 5.49 8.22 -1.50
N ARG A 50 5.44 9.21 -2.40
CA ARG A 50 4.91 9.00 -3.77
C ARG A 50 5.71 7.96 -4.58
N GLU A 51 6.93 7.65 -4.16
CA GLU A 51 7.80 6.66 -4.81
C GLU A 51 7.66 5.26 -4.17
N THR A 52 6.86 5.09 -3.11
CA THR A 52 6.62 3.79 -2.47
C THR A 52 6.16 2.77 -3.51
N GLN A 53 6.89 1.65 -3.59
CA GLN A 53 6.63 0.59 -4.55
C GLN A 53 5.71 -0.47 -3.97
N ILE A 54 4.67 -0.82 -4.72
CA ILE A 54 3.73 -1.89 -4.41
C ILE A 54 4.00 -3.03 -5.37
N HIS A 55 4.42 -4.17 -4.82
CA HIS A 55 4.64 -5.40 -5.54
C HIS A 55 3.41 -6.29 -5.42
N LEU A 56 2.89 -6.76 -6.54
CA LEU A 56 1.73 -7.65 -6.61
C LEU A 56 2.15 -8.98 -7.22
N GLU A 57 1.93 -10.08 -6.51
CA GLU A 57 2.14 -11.40 -7.09
C GLU A 57 1.14 -11.67 -8.22
N THR A 58 1.64 -12.25 -9.31
CA THR A 58 0.86 -12.68 -10.48
C THR A 58 0.74 -14.20 -10.51
N SER A 59 -0.19 -14.73 -11.32
CA SER A 59 -0.37 -16.18 -11.59
C SER A 59 0.88 -16.94 -11.99
N ALA A 60 1.87 -16.25 -12.54
CA ALA A 60 3.12 -16.83 -13.00
C ALA A 60 4.23 -16.89 -11.93
N GLY A 61 3.93 -16.53 -10.67
CA GLY A 61 4.95 -16.37 -9.61
C GLY A 61 5.88 -15.19 -9.87
N GLN A 62 5.50 -14.28 -10.77
CA GLN A 62 6.20 -13.02 -11.04
C GLN A 62 5.54 -11.89 -10.26
N PHE A 63 6.26 -10.77 -10.09
CA PHE A 63 5.73 -9.58 -9.45
C PHE A 63 5.48 -8.46 -10.46
N SER A 64 4.26 -7.93 -10.47
CA SER A 64 3.98 -6.63 -11.08
C SER A 64 4.29 -5.54 -10.05
N THR A 65 5.05 -4.52 -10.44
CA THR A 65 5.40 -3.41 -9.53
C THR A 65 4.77 -2.12 -10.03
N GLN A 66 4.14 -1.38 -9.12
CA GLN A 66 3.53 -0.07 -9.39
C GLN A 66 3.90 0.88 -8.26
N SER A 67 4.01 2.18 -8.54
CA SER A 67 4.15 3.16 -7.47
C SER A 67 2.79 3.38 -6.78
N ILE A 68 2.81 3.83 -5.53
CA ILE A 68 1.59 4.26 -4.85
C ILE A 68 0.94 5.45 -5.57
N ASN A 69 1.75 6.30 -6.22
CA ASN A 69 1.25 7.43 -7.00
C ASN A 69 0.47 6.98 -8.25
N ASP A 70 0.84 5.86 -8.86
CA ASP A 70 0.06 5.28 -9.97
C ASP A 70 -1.29 4.73 -9.49
N LEU A 71 -1.33 4.23 -8.24
CA LEU A 71 -2.50 3.60 -7.65
C LEU A 71 -3.45 4.57 -6.94
N LEU A 72 -2.94 5.74 -6.55
CA LEU A 72 -3.67 6.79 -5.84
C LEU A 72 -3.11 8.18 -6.21
N PRO A 73 -3.31 8.65 -7.46
CA PRO A 73 -2.68 9.88 -7.96
C PRO A 73 -3.22 11.14 -7.27
N ASP A 74 -4.53 11.17 -6.99
CA ASP A 74 -5.22 12.30 -6.38
C ASP A 74 -5.44 12.08 -4.87
N ALA A 75 -4.47 11.45 -4.21
CA ALA A 75 -4.56 11.12 -2.80
C ALA A 75 -4.92 12.33 -1.93
N PHE A 76 -5.66 12.06 -0.86
CA PHE A 76 -5.87 13.06 0.17
C PHE A 76 -4.55 13.30 0.91
N ASP A 77 -4.20 14.57 1.12
CA ASP A 77 -3.11 14.99 1.98
C ASP A 77 -3.52 16.23 2.78
N HIS A 78 -2.70 16.57 3.78
CA HIS A 78 -3.00 17.71 4.66
C HIS A 78 -3.05 19.05 3.93
N SER A 79 -2.44 19.19 2.74
CA SER A 79 -2.50 20.43 1.97
C SER A 79 -3.92 20.77 1.50
N LYS A 80 -4.83 19.79 1.51
CA LYS A 80 -6.24 19.95 1.13
C LYS A 80 -7.16 20.36 2.29
N LEU A 81 -6.66 20.45 3.53
CA LEU A 81 -7.47 20.82 4.70
C LEU A 81 -7.57 22.34 4.93
N ASP A 82 -6.58 23.11 4.50
CA ASP A 82 -6.50 24.57 4.73
C ASP A 82 -7.25 25.37 3.64
N GLN A 83 -8.40 24.87 3.17
CA GLN A 83 -9.27 25.56 2.19
C GLN A 83 -10.38 26.35 2.87
#